data_AF-A0A4Q1D7H9-F1
#
_entry.id   AF-A0A4Q1D7H9-F1
#
_cell.length_a   1.000
_cell.length_b   1.000
_cell.length_c   1.000
_cell.angle_alpha   90.00
_cell.angle_beta   90.00
_cell.angle_gamma   90.00
#
_symmetry.space_group_name_H-M   'P 1'
#
loop_
_entity.id
_entity.type
_entity.pdbx_description
1 polymer ?
#
loop_
_entity_poly.entity_id
_entity_poly.type
_entity_poly.pdbx_seq_one_letter_code
_entity_poly.pdbx_strand_id
1 'polypeptide(L)'
;MTLLLALITGLFYAAGIYLILRRSLVKVIFGIMFLGHAANMLIFSTGRLTKGAPAFVPAGAQALVEPFADPLPQALILTAIVIGFGLQAFAIVLFRRSFEELGTDDVDAMRTTDCIEGGDA
;
A
#
# COMPACT_ATOMS: atom_id res chain seq x y z
N MET A 1 4.59 -23.18 1.61
CA MET A 1 4.26 -21.81 2.06
C MET A 1 4.68 -20.76 1.03
N THR A 2 5.91 -20.82 0.53
CA THR A 2 6.46 -19.86 -0.44
C THR A 2 5.64 -19.73 -1.73
N LEU A 3 5.17 -20.83 -2.33
CA LEU A 3 4.34 -20.79 -3.54
C LEU A 3 3.03 -20.01 -3.32
N LEU A 4 2.36 -20.26 -2.20
CA LEU A 4 1.10 -19.58 -1.85
C LEU A 4 1.33 -18.09 -1.65
N LEU A 5 2.42 -17.71 -0.97
CA LEU A 5 2.80 -16.30 -0.82
C LEU A 5 3.11 -15.65 -2.16
N ALA A 6 3.87 -16.31 -3.04
CA ALA A 6 4.18 -15.79 -4.36
C ALA A 6 2.90 -15.54 -5.19
N LEU A 7 1.94 -16.47 -5.16
CA LEU A 7 0.65 -16.31 -5.85
C LEU A 7 -0.18 -15.16 -5.26
N ILE A 8 -0.25 -15.04 -3.93
CA ILE A 8 -0.96 -13.93 -3.27
C ILE A 8 -0.30 -12.60 -3.60
N THR A 9 1.03 -12.48 -3.46
CA THR A 9 1.76 -11.25 -3.81
C THR A 9 1.52 -10.86 -5.25
N GLY A 10 1.58 -11.81 -6.19
CA GLY A 10 1.28 -11.58 -7.60
C GLY A 10 -0.16 -11.10 -7.83
N LEU A 11 -1.14 -11.70 -7.12
CA LEU A 11 -2.53 -11.28 -7.18
C LEU A 11 -2.74 -9.85 -6.66
N PHE A 12 -2.08 -9.48 -5.56
CA PHE A 12 -2.13 -8.12 -5.01
C PHE A 12 -1.51 -7.10 -5.98
N TYR A 13 -0.39 -7.43 -6.62
CA TYR A 13 0.19 -6.58 -7.67
C TYR A 13 -0.74 -6.45 -8.88
N ALA A 14 -1.30 -7.56 -9.37
CA ALA A 14 -2.22 -7.56 -10.50
C ALA A 14 -3.48 -6.74 -10.22
N ALA A 15 -4.10 -6.94 -9.04
CA ALA A 15 -5.27 -6.18 -8.61
C ALA A 15 -4.96 -4.69 -8.42
N GLY A 16 -3.82 -4.36 -7.79
CA GLY A 16 -3.38 -2.99 -7.57
C GLY A 16 -3.15 -2.23 -8.87
N ILE A 17 -2.41 -2.83 -9.81
CA ILE A 17 -2.19 -2.26 -11.14
C ILE A 17 -3.52 -2.10 -11.88
N TYR A 18 -4.35 -3.15 -11.93
CA TYR A 18 -5.65 -3.09 -12.60
C TYR A 18 -6.55 -1.96 -12.08
N LEU A 19 -6.56 -1.75 -10.75
CA LEU A 19 -7.35 -0.70 -10.13
C LEU A 19 -6.83 0.72 -10.42
N ILE A 20 -5.51 0.91 -10.52
CA ILE A 20 -4.92 2.19 -10.92
C ILE A 20 -5.32 2.57 -12.35
N LEU A 21 -5.43 1.60 -13.25
CA LEU A 21 -5.87 1.85 -14.63
C LEU A 21 -7.37 2.15 -14.76
N ARG A 22 -8.15 2.15 -13.66
CA ARG A 22 -9.57 2.45 -13.72
C ARG A 22 -9.82 3.95 -13.60
N ARG A 23 -10.87 4.37 -14.31
CA ARG A 23 -11.32 5.75 -14.46
C ARG A 23 -11.88 6.43 -13.20
N SER A 24 -11.99 5.74 -12.05
CA SER A 24 -12.53 6.34 -10.82
C SER A 24 -11.42 6.53 -9.79
N LEU A 25 -11.30 7.74 -9.24
CA LEU A 25 -10.28 8.07 -8.25
C LEU A 25 -10.33 7.18 -7.00
N VAL A 26 -11.52 6.77 -6.58
CA VAL A 26 -11.69 5.82 -5.47
C VAL A 26 -10.98 4.50 -5.79
N LYS A 27 -11.12 4.00 -7.03
CA LYS A 27 -10.45 2.77 -7.47
C LYS A 27 -8.94 2.94 -7.51
N VAL A 28 -8.44 4.10 -7.93
CA VAL A 28 -7.00 4.42 -7.91
C VAL A 28 -6.44 4.37 -6.48
N ILE A 29 -7.16 4.94 -5.50
CA ILE A 29 -6.77 4.90 -4.08
C ILE A 29 -6.69 3.46 -3.55
N PHE A 30 -7.66 2.61 -3.90
CA PHE A 30 -7.58 1.19 -3.57
C PHE A 30 -6.42 0.50 -4.29
N GLY A 31 -6.15 0.86 -5.55
CA GLY A 31 -5.03 0.33 -6.31
C GLY A 31 -3.67 0.61 -5.65
N ILE A 32 -3.46 1.83 -5.17
CA ILE A 32 -2.27 2.23 -4.40
C ILE A 32 -2.19 1.44 -3.08
N MET A 33 -3.32 1.25 -2.39
CA MET A 33 -3.38 0.43 -1.17
C MET A 33 -2.95 -1.03 -1.43
N PHE A 34 -3.50 -1.65 -2.49
CA PHE A 34 -3.14 -3.02 -2.86
C PHE A 34 -1.65 -3.15 -3.23
N LEU A 35 -1.08 -2.18 -3.94
CA LEU A 35 0.35 -2.13 -4.25
C LEU A 35 1.22 -2.02 -3.00
N GLY A 36 0.83 -1.19 -2.02
CA GLY A 36 1.53 -1.10 -0.73
C GLY A 36 1.53 -2.43 0.03
N HIS A 37 0.39 -3.12 0.06
CA HIS A 37 0.30 -4.46 0.64
C HIS A 37 1.11 -5.51 -0.12
N ALA A 38 1.14 -5.44 -1.46
CA ALA A 38 1.96 -6.30 -2.30
C ALA A 38 3.45 -6.14 -2.01
N ALA A 39 3.93 -4.89 -1.88
CA ALA A 39 5.31 -4.57 -1.53
C ALA A 39 5.67 -5.10 -0.13
N ASN A 40 4.77 -4.94 0.85
CA ASN A 40 4.96 -5.49 2.20
C ASN A 40 5.05 -7.03 2.18
N MET A 41 4.20 -7.71 1.40
CA MET A 41 4.30 -9.16 1.21
C MET A 41 5.58 -9.59 0.49
N LEU A 42 6.06 -8.80 -0.47
CA LEU A 42 7.31 -9.07 -1.18
C LEU A 42 8.50 -8.98 -0.22
N ILE A 43 8.58 -7.94 0.60
CA ILE A 43 9.60 -7.80 1.65
C ILE A 43 9.48 -8.95 2.67
N PHE A 44 8.27 -9.33 3.05
CA PHE A 44 8.08 -10.47 3.95
C PHE A 44 8.63 -11.78 3.35
N SER A 45 8.49 -11.96 2.03
CA SER A 45 8.97 -13.15 1.33
C SER A 45 10.50 -13.25 1.21
N THR A 46 11.25 -12.16 1.41
CA THR A 46 12.73 -12.18 1.38
C THR A 46 13.32 -12.69 2.69
N GLY A 47 12.56 -12.60 3.80
CA GLY A 47 12.93 -13.18 5.07
C GLY A 47 12.88 -14.71 5.05
N ARG A 48 13.72 -15.37 5.86
CA ARG A 48 13.60 -16.81 6.09
C ARG A 48 12.23 -17.11 6.72
N LEU A 49 11.33 -17.72 5.95
CA LEU A 49 10.04 -18.24 6.41
C LEU A 49 10.18 -19.51 7.27
N THR A 50 11.14 -19.50 8.18
CA THR A 50 11.32 -20.56 9.18
C THR A 50 10.27 -20.38 10.27
N LYS A 51 9.63 -21.49 10.69
CA LYS A 51 8.84 -21.52 11.93
C LYS A 51 9.81 -21.38 13.10
N GLY A 52 10.07 -20.15 13.51
CA GLY A 52 10.90 -19.81 14.67
C GLY A 52 10.09 -19.08 15.73
N ALA A 53 10.70 -18.85 16.90
CA ALA A 53 10.16 -17.96 17.90
C ALA A 53 10.13 -16.50 17.37
N PRO A 54 9.23 -15.65 17.89
CA PRO A 54 9.28 -14.21 17.63
C PRO A 54 10.68 -13.64 17.96
N ALA A 55 11.09 -12.59 17.25
CA ALA A 55 12.37 -11.92 17.49
C ALA A 55 12.35 -11.03 18.76
N PHE A 56 11.98 -11.62 19.90
CA PHE A 56 11.96 -10.96 21.20
C PHE A 56 12.93 -11.66 22.15
N VAL A 57 13.79 -10.89 22.79
CA VAL A 57 14.70 -11.42 23.82
C VAL A 57 13.89 -11.73 25.07
N PRO A 58 13.89 -12.99 25.57
CA PRO A 58 13.21 -13.35 26.81
C PRO A 58 13.76 -12.57 28.01
N ALA A 59 12.91 -12.30 29.00
CA ALA A 59 13.32 -11.61 30.22
C ALA A 59 14.45 -12.39 30.92
N GLY A 60 15.61 -11.74 31.11
CA GLY A 60 16.80 -12.33 31.73
C GLY A 60 17.78 -13.01 30.76
N ALA A 61 17.47 -13.09 29.47
CA ALA A 61 18.40 -13.57 28.45
C ALA A 61 19.25 -12.43 27.86
N GLN A 62 20.51 -12.69 27.56
CA GLN A 62 21.42 -11.72 26.91
C GLN A 62 21.36 -11.79 25.37
N ALA A 63 20.83 -12.88 24.81
CA ALA A 63 20.76 -13.12 23.37
C ALA A 63 19.52 -13.94 22.98
N LEU A 64 19.15 -13.86 21.71
CA LEU A 64 18.12 -14.72 21.12
C LEU A 64 18.65 -16.16 21.02
N VAL A 65 17.81 -17.13 21.39
CA VAL A 65 18.09 -18.55 21.19
C VAL A 65 17.53 -18.96 19.82
N GLU A 66 18.37 -19.49 18.94
CA GLU A 66 17.93 -20.03 17.66
C GLU A 66 16.93 -21.19 17.87
N PRO A 67 15.86 -21.33 17.06
CA PRO A 67 15.53 -20.55 15.87
C PRO A 67 14.56 -19.38 16.15
N PHE A 68 14.85 -18.19 15.60
CA PHE A 68 13.98 -17.01 15.64
C PHE A 68 13.71 -16.45 14.24
N ALA A 69 12.63 -15.69 14.07
CA ALA A 69 12.29 -15.03 12.81
C ALA A 69 13.22 -13.83 12.53
N ASP A 70 13.59 -13.60 11.27
CA ASP A 70 14.45 -12.46 10.90
C ASP A 70 13.78 -11.13 11.29
N PRO A 71 14.39 -10.31 12.16
CA PRO A 71 13.83 -9.04 12.59
C PRO A 71 13.91 -7.94 11.51
N LEU A 72 14.82 -8.06 10.52
CA LEU A 72 15.05 -7.01 9.54
C LEU A 72 13.82 -6.77 8.63
N PRO A 73 13.22 -7.79 7.98
CA PRO A 73 12.01 -7.58 7.19
C PRO A 73 10.84 -7.03 8.02
N GLN A 74 10.74 -7.42 9.30
CA GLN A 74 9.66 -6.97 10.19
C GLN A 74 9.76 -5.48 10.49
N ALA A 75 10.97 -4.99 10.78
CA ALA A 75 11.21 -3.57 11.00
C ALA A 75 10.92 -2.75 9.73
N LEU A 76 11.38 -3.22 8.56
CA LEU A 76 11.14 -2.56 7.28
C LEU A 76 9.64 -2.47 6.94
N ILE A 77 8.88 -3.54 7.16
CA ILE A 77 7.44 -3.56 6.92
C ILE A 77 6.72 -2.59 7.87
N LEU A 78 7.11 -2.52 9.15
CA LEU A 78 6.50 -1.58 10.10
C LEU A 78 6.69 -0.13 9.65
N THR A 79 7.90 0.23 9.18
CA THR A 79 8.17 1.55 8.60
C THR A 79 7.34 1.80 7.34
N ALA A 80 7.26 0.82 6.43
CA ALA A 80 6.49 0.93 5.20
C ALA A 80 4.99 1.13 5.47
N ILE A 81 4.43 0.47 6.50
CA ILE A 81 3.04 0.63 6.91
C ILE A 81 2.75 2.07 7.34
N VAL A 82 3.61 2.68 8.14
CA VAL A 82 3.41 4.05 8.63
C VAL A 82 3.48 5.06 7.49
N ILE A 83 4.45 4.91 6.58
CA ILE A 83 4.59 5.75 5.38
C ILE A 83 3.36 5.58 4.48
N GLY A 84 2.95 4.34 4.21
CA GLY A 84 1.78 4.02 3.41
C GLY A 84 0.50 4.61 3.99
N PHE A 85 0.32 4.53 5.31
CA PHE A 85 -0.81 5.15 6.00
C PHE A 85 -0.84 6.68 5.82
N GLY A 86 0.31 7.35 5.97
CA GLY A 86 0.40 8.80 5.76
C GLY A 86 0.04 9.21 4.33
N LEU A 87 0.58 8.50 3.33
CA LEU A 87 0.24 8.72 1.92
C LEU A 87 -1.23 8.45 1.63
N GLN A 88 -1.81 7.41 2.22
CA GLN A 88 -3.22 7.06 2.02
C GLN A 88 -4.15 8.11 2.63
N ALA A 89 -3.88 8.57 3.85
CA ALA A 89 -4.64 9.63 4.51
C ALA A 89 -4.58 10.93 3.69
N PHE A 90 -3.38 11.29 3.22
CA PHE A 90 -3.19 12.44 2.34
C PHE A 90 -3.99 12.29 1.03
N ALA A 91 -3.90 11.15 0.36
CA ALA A 91 -4.60 10.89 -0.89
C ALA A 91 -6.13 10.97 -0.74
N ILE A 92 -6.68 10.47 0.38
CA ILE A 92 -8.12 10.55 0.67
C ILE A 92 -8.55 12.01 0.87
N VAL A 93 -7.79 12.80 1.62
CA VAL A 93 -8.10 14.22 1.84
C VAL A 93 -8.01 15.00 0.53
N LEU A 94 -6.97 14.75 -0.26
CA LEU A 94 -6.79 15.36 -1.58
C LEU A 94 -7.96 15.02 -2.50
N PHE A 95 -8.32 13.74 -2.59
CA PHE A 95 -9.47 13.29 -3.37
C PHE A 95 -10.77 13.99 -2.95
N ARG A 96 -11.01 14.08 -1.63
CA ARG A 96 -12.19 14.77 -1.13
C ARG A 96 -12.20 16.24 -1.58
N ARG A 97 -11.07 16.94 -1.49
CA ARG A 97 -10.94 18.34 -1.95
C ARG A 97 -11.16 18.45 -3.45
N SER A 98 -10.55 17.59 -4.26
CA SER A 98 -10.75 17.55 -5.70
C SER A 98 -12.21 17.28 -6.07
N PHE A 99 -12.91 16.41 -5.34
CA PHE A 99 -14.32 16.15 -5.57
C PHE A 99 -15.21 17.35 -5.17
N GLU A 100 -14.89 18.06 -4.08
CA GLU A 100 -15.57 19.31 -3.68
C GLU A 100 -15.42 20.41 -4.75
N GLU A 101 -14.28 20.47 -5.44
CA GLU A 101 -14.00 21.48 -6.48
C GLU A 101 -14.52 21.10 -7.87
N LEU A 102 -14.31 19.86 -8.31
CA LEU A 102 -14.62 19.40 -9.67
C LEU A 102 -16.00 18.74 -9.80
N GLY A 103 -16.60 18.30 -8.68
CA GLY A 103 -17.88 17.60 -8.67
C GLY A 103 -17.90 16.23 -9.37
N THR A 104 -16.75 15.71 -9.76
CA THR A 104 -16.60 14.43 -10.47
C THR A 104 -15.50 13.57 -9.84
N ASP A 105 -15.67 12.24 -9.85
CA ASP A 105 -14.65 11.27 -9.46
C ASP A 105 -13.96 10.61 -10.66
N ASP A 106 -14.36 11.02 -11.87
CA ASP A 106 -13.89 10.51 -13.15
C ASP A 106 -12.58 11.18 -13.56
N VAL A 107 -11.50 10.41 -13.58
CA VAL A 107 -10.14 10.91 -13.88
C VAL A 107 -10.04 11.48 -15.30
N ASP A 108 -10.75 10.92 -16.28
CA ASP A 108 -10.70 11.41 -17.66
C ASP A 108 -11.53 12.69 -17.86
N ALA A 109 -12.45 12.99 -16.92
CA ALA A 109 -13.22 14.23 -16.92
C ALA A 109 -12.45 15.40 -16.29
N MET A 110 -11.37 15.12 -15.54
CA MET A 110 -10.52 16.13 -14.89
C MET A 110 -9.51 16.75 -15.85
N ARG A 111 -10.00 17.38 -16.94
CA ARG A 111 -9.15 17.90 -18.03
C ARG A 111 -8.88 19.40 -17.94
N THR A 112 -9.54 20.11 -17.05
CA THR A 112 -9.49 21.58 -16.98
C THR A 112 -8.91 22.00 -15.66
N THR A 113 -7.84 22.81 -15.69
CA THR A 113 -7.24 23.43 -14.50
C THR A 113 -7.91 24.77 -14.17
N ASP A 114 -8.57 25.38 -15.15
CA ASP A 114 -9.23 26.67 -15.06
C ASP A 114 -10.75 26.50 -15.24
N CYS A 115 -11.54 26.91 -14.25
CA CYS A 115 -12.94 27.23 -14.49
C CYS A 115 -12.96 28.53 -15.29
N ILE A 116 -13.28 28.49 -16.59
CA ILE A 116 -13.66 29.72 -17.30
C ILE A 116 -15.06 30.07 -16.77
N GLU A 117 -15.12 30.90 -15.73
CA GLU A 117 -16.33 31.65 -15.42
C GLU A 117 -16.62 32.58 -16.61
N GLY A 118 -17.60 32.18 -17.43
CA GLY A 118 -18.12 32.99 -18.53
C GLY A 118 -17.55 32.62 -19.89
N GLY A 119 -18.26 31.75 -20.60
CA GLY A 119 -17.96 31.44 -22.00
C GLY A 119 -19.02 30.54 -22.60
N ASP A 120 -20.19 31.10 -22.87
CA ASP A 120 -21.08 30.55 -23.88
C ASP A 120 -20.33 30.46 -25.21
N ALA A 121 -20.20 29.25 -25.76
CA ALA A 121 -20.12 28.96 -27.19
C ALA A 121 -20.37 27.47 -27.44
#